data_AF-A0A7C7UHN2-F1
#
_entry.id   AF-A0A7C7UHN2-F1
#
_cell.length_a   1.000
_cell.length_b   1.000
_cell.length_c   1.000
_cell.angle_alpha   90.00
_cell.angle_beta   90.00
_cell.angle_gamma   90.00
#
_symmetry.space_group_name_H-M   'P 1'
#
loop_
_entity.id
_entity.type
_entity.pdbx_description
1 polymer ?
#
loop_
_entity_poly.entity_id
_entity_poly.type
_entity_poly.pdbx_seq_one_letter_code
_entity_poly.pdbx_strand_id
1 'polypeptide(L)' 'ANDLPMLAIAGLGIAFHAKPVVKEQARHSIATLGLDAILYLLGMRDREIAELERQA' A
#
# COMPACT_ATOMS: atom_id res chain seq x y z
N ALA A 1 9.79 -11.45 -1.40
CA ALA A 1 10.69 -11.82 -0.27
C ALA A 1 11.90 -10.91 -0.28
N ASN A 2 12.46 -10.64 -1.46
CA ASN A 2 13.42 -9.55 -1.72
C ASN A 2 12.94 -8.19 -1.18
N ASP A 3 11.63 -7.98 -1.08
CA ASP A 3 11.01 -6.76 -0.56
C ASP A 3 10.99 -6.71 0.97
N LEU A 4 11.17 -7.84 1.67
CA LEU A 4 11.07 -7.91 3.14
C LEU A 4 12.12 -7.05 3.85
N PRO A 5 13.40 -6.99 3.42
CA PRO A 5 14.35 -6.03 3.98
C PRO A 5 13.89 -4.58 3.83
N MET A 6 13.32 -4.23 2.67
CA MET A 6 12.80 -2.88 2.42
C MET A 6 11.56 -2.58 3.29
N LEU A 7 10.63 -3.52 3.38
CA LEU A 7 9.41 -3.38 4.17
C LEU A 7 9.70 -3.30 5.69
N ALA A 8 10.75 -3.96 6.16
CA ALA A 8 11.14 -3.97 7.57
C ALA A 8 11.72 -2.63 8.05
N ILE A 9 12.37 -1.88 7.17
CA ILE A 9 12.97 -0.57 7.50
C ILE A 9 12.01 0.60 7.23
N ALA A 10 10.97 0.39 6.43
CA ALA A 10 10.00 1.42 6.10
C ALA A 10 9.16 1.79 7.33
N GLY A 11 8.92 3.09 7.54
CA GLY A 11 7.96 3.57 8.55
C GLY A 11 6.54 3.10 8.28
N LEU A 12 6.19 2.92 7.00
CA LEU A 12 4.95 2.31 6.52
C LEU A 12 5.28 1.34 5.37
N GLY A 13 5.57 0.08 5.70
CA GLY A 13 5.78 -0.99 4.72
C GLY A 13 4.49 -1.78 4.46
N ILE A 14 4.02 -1.81 3.21
CA ILE A 14 2.80 -2.53 2.81
C ILE A 14 3.13 -3.58 1.74
N ALA A 15 2.83 -4.84 2.03
CA ALA A 15 2.87 -5.91 1.04
C ALA A 15 1.63 -5.85 0.14
N PHE A 16 1.77 -5.27 -1.05
CA PHE A 16 0.70 -5.17 -2.04
C PHE A 16 0.67 -6.40 -2.97
N HIS A 17 -0.47 -7.09 -3.04
CA HIS A 17 -0.70 -8.27 -3.89
C HIS A 17 0.41 -9.32 -3.79
N ALA A 18 1.01 -9.43 -2.60
CA ALA A 18 2.26 -10.15 -2.44
C ALA A 18 2.07 -11.67 -2.35
N LYS A 19 3.13 -12.41 -2.63
CA LYS A 19 3.17 -13.87 -2.43
C LYS A 19 2.95 -14.22 -0.95
N PRO A 20 2.41 -15.42 -0.62
CA PRO A 20 2.12 -15.82 0.77
C PRO A 20 3.27 -15.58 1.75
N VAL A 21 4.48 -16.00 1.38
CA VAL A 21 5.70 -15.81 2.18
C VAL A 21 5.99 -14.35 2.53
N VAL A 22 5.59 -13.39 1.69
CA VAL A 22 5.78 -11.96 1.94
C VAL A 22 4.65 -11.41 2.80
N LYS A 23 3.41 -11.86 2.57
CA LYS A 23 2.25 -11.45 3.37
C LYS A 23 2.38 -11.87 4.82
N GLU A 24 2.86 -13.09 5.07
CA GLU A 24 3.06 -13.63 6.43
C GLU A 24 4.13 -12.87 7.23
N GLN A 25 5.09 -12.26 6.55
CA GLN A 25 6.24 -11.59 7.17
C GLN A 25 6.11 -10.05 7.18
N ALA A 26 5.24 -9.48 6.34
CA ALA A 26 5.01 -8.05 6.30
C ALA A 26 4.04 -7.61 7.40
N ARG A 27 4.28 -6.43 7.99
CA ARG A 27 3.41 -5.87 9.05
C ARG A 27 2.02 -5.48 8.53
N HIS A 28 1.95 -5.00 7.30
CA HIS A 28 0.71 -4.61 6.63
C HIS A 28 0.65 -5.26 5.25
N SER A 29 -0.53 -5.68 4.83
CA SER A 29 -0.73 -6.24 3.48
C SER A 29 -2.08 -5.83 2.91
N ILE A 30 -2.11 -5.64 1.59
CA ILE A 30 -3.34 -5.39 0.82
C ILE A 30 -3.43 -6.47 -0.25
N ALA A 31 -4.52 -7.24 -0.23
CA ALA A 31 -4.72 -8.38 -1.13
C ALA A 31 -5.84 -8.19 -2.15
N THR A 32 -6.85 -7.38 -1.83
CA THR A 32 -8.11 -7.30 -2.59
C THR A 32 -8.38 -5.93 -3.19
N LEU A 33 -7.76 -4.87 -2.66
CA LEU A 33 -7.90 -3.51 -3.19
C LEU A 33 -6.81 -3.22 -4.23
N GLY A 34 -7.02 -2.15 -5.00
CA GLY A 34 -6.03 -1.59 -5.92
C GLY A 34 -4.91 -0.84 -5.19
N LEU A 35 -3.94 -0.34 -5.96
CA LEU A 35 -2.80 0.39 -5.43
C LEU A 35 -3.20 1.78 -4.87
N ASP A 36 -4.28 2.34 -5.40
CA ASP A 36 -4.97 3.54 -4.93
C ASP A 36 -5.38 3.46 -3.46
N ALA A 37 -5.60 2.26 -2.92
CA ALA A 37 -5.89 2.05 -1.50
C ALA A 37 -4.80 2.60 -0.56
N ILE A 38 -3.56 2.73 -1.04
CA ILE A 38 -2.46 3.31 -0.28
C ILE A 38 -2.71 4.80 0.01
N LEU A 39 -3.41 5.53 -0.86
CA LEU A 39 -3.70 6.96 -0.67
C LEU A 39 -4.50 7.21 0.62
N TYR A 40 -5.43 6.31 0.96
CA TYR A 40 -6.17 6.37 2.22
C TYR A 40 -5.27 6.16 3.45
N LEU A 41 -4.25 5.31 3.34
CA LEU A 41 -3.26 5.10 4.41
C LEU A 41 -2.34 6.31 4.59
N LEU A 42 -2.17 7.12 3.55
CA LEU A 42 -1.50 8.42 3.61
C LEU A 42 -2.41 9.54 4.13
N GLY A 43 -3.66 9.23 4.49
CA GLY A 43 -4.63 10.16 5.06
C GLY A 43 -5.46 10.94 4.05
N MET A 44 -5.42 10.56 2.76
CA MET A 44 -6.23 11.20 1.73
C MET A 44 -7.68 10.75 1.80
N ARG A 45 -8.60 11.67 1.51
CA ARG A 45 -10.05 11.40 1.42
C ARG A 45 -10.50 11.33 -0.02
N ASP A 46 -11.66 10.74 -0.26
CA ASP A 46 -12.26 10.59 -1.60
C ASP A 46 -12.30 11.91 -2.38
N ARG A 47 -12.64 13.02 -1.72
CA ARG A 47 -12.72 14.34 -2.36
C ARG A 47 -11.38 14.83 -2.90
N GLU A 48 -10.29 14.52 -2.20
CA GLU A 48 -8.92 14.91 -2.59
C GLU A 48 -8.43 14.02 -3.73
N ILE A 49 -8.73 12.72 -3.67
CA ILE A 49 -8.41 11.77 -4.74
C ILE A 49 -9.16 12.15 -6.03
N ALA A 50 -10.46 12.41 -5.93
CA ALA A 50 -11.29 12.83 -7.07
C ALA A 50 -10.86 14.18 -7.67
N GLU A 51 -10.22 15.05 -6.90
CA GLU A 51 -9.66 16.31 -7.42
C GLU A 51 -8.39 16.06 -8.24
N LEU A 52 -7.52 15.14 -7.81
CA LEU A 52 -6.33 14.75 -8.57
C LEU A 52 -6.68 14.05 -9.90
N GLU A 53 -7.68 13.16 -9.90
CA GLU A 53 -8.13 12.47 -11.12
C GLU A 53 -8.67 13.43 -12.16
N ARG A 54 -9.28 14.55 -11.74
CA ARG A 54 -9.77 15.60 -12.66
C ARG A 54 -8.66 16.44 -13.26
N GLN A 55 -7.45 16.39 -12.70
CA GLN A 55 -6.27 17.14 -13.15
C GLN A 55 -5.32 16.31 -14.01
N ALA A 56 -5.50 14.98 -14.08
CA ALA A 56 -4.70 14.04 -14.85
C ALA A 56 -5.27 13.81 -16.27
#